data_AF-A0A958F7H8-F1
#
_entry.id   AF-A0A958F7H8-F1
#
_cell.length_a   1.000
_cell.length_b   1.000
_cell.length_c   1.000
_cell.angle_alpha   90.00
_cell.angle_beta   90.00
_cell.angle_gamma   90.00
#
_symmetry.space_group_name_H-M   'P 1'
#
loop_
_entity.id
_entity.type
_entity.pdbx_description
1 polymer ?
#
loop_
_entity_poly.entity_id
_entity_poly.type
_entity_poly.pdbx_seq_one_letter_code
_entity_poly.pdbx_strand_id
1 'polypeptide(L)'
;SGEREPHDNCINCHAYEIDEDCRKCHGVEEKARFRHAQTGFELGRYHAALKCRSCHQQGQPAARLNKDCNSCHQDWNRKTFNHQITGLMLDENHLDNDCIDCHINRDFSVAPRCDDCHDELSYPESLPGKVVR
;
A
#
# COMPACT_ATOMS: atom_id res chain seq x y z
N SER A 1 -30.37 0.35 2.50
CA SER A 1 -29.22 0.75 1.68
C SER A 1 -28.38 1.64 2.55
N GLY A 2 -27.23 1.15 3.01
CA GLY A 2 -26.43 1.79 4.04
C GLY A 2 -25.20 2.44 3.42
N GLU A 3 -25.38 3.60 2.80
CA GLU A 3 -24.30 4.48 2.40
C GLU A 3 -23.48 4.85 3.65
N ARG A 4 -22.28 4.26 3.78
CA ARG A 4 -21.30 4.65 4.80
C ARG A 4 -21.04 6.15 4.68
N GLU A 5 -21.24 6.89 5.76
CA GLU A 5 -21.00 8.33 5.76
C GLU A 5 -19.54 8.63 5.36
N PRO A 6 -19.31 9.47 4.35
CA PRO A 6 -17.96 9.84 3.91
C PRO A 6 -17.14 10.54 5.02
N HIS A 7 -17.83 11.05 6.05
CA HIS A 7 -17.25 11.71 7.21
C HIS A 7 -16.44 10.78 8.12
N ASP A 8 -16.73 9.46 8.15
CA ASP A 8 -16.08 8.49 9.04
C ASP A 8 -14.55 8.58 8.98
N ASN A 9 -13.96 8.77 7.80
CA ASN A 9 -12.50 8.81 7.66
C ASN A 9 -11.86 10.03 8.34
N CYS A 10 -12.61 11.13 8.45
CA CYS A 10 -12.16 12.41 9.01
C CYS A 10 -12.52 12.51 10.49
N ILE A 11 -13.78 12.23 10.86
CA ILE A 11 -14.31 12.41 12.22
C ILE A 11 -13.73 11.40 13.22
N ASN A 12 -13.30 10.23 12.75
CA ASN A 12 -12.66 9.22 13.59
C ASN A 12 -11.29 9.67 14.17
N CYS A 13 -10.70 10.72 13.62
CA CYS A 13 -9.42 11.28 14.10
C CYS A 13 -9.54 12.74 14.52
N HIS A 14 -10.35 13.53 13.81
CA HIS A 14 -10.72 14.88 14.21
C HIS A 14 -11.96 14.79 15.10
N ALA A 15 -11.74 14.59 16.40
CA ALA A 15 -12.77 14.62 17.43
C ALA A 15 -13.31 16.05 17.59
N TYR A 16 -14.00 16.50 16.57
CA TYR A 16 -14.91 17.61 16.67
C TYR A 16 -16.23 16.98 17.13
N GLU A 17 -16.80 17.47 18.24
CA GLU A 17 -18.25 17.38 18.43
C GLU A 17 -18.82 17.89 17.11
N ILE A 18 -19.43 17.03 16.28
CA ILE A 18 -20.04 17.47 15.03
C ILE A 18 -21.21 18.34 15.47
N ASP A 19 -20.93 19.62 15.71
CA ASP A 19 -21.93 20.64 15.66
C ASP A 19 -22.45 20.68 14.23
N GLU A 20 -23.68 21.16 14.06
CA GLU A 20 -24.32 21.29 12.75
C GLU A 20 -23.57 22.28 11.81
N ASP A 21 -22.36 22.76 12.18
CA ASP A 21 -21.55 23.66 11.37
C ASP A 21 -20.62 22.92 10.41
N CYS A 22 -21.22 22.40 9.34
CA CYS A 22 -20.54 21.76 8.21
C CYS A 22 -19.38 22.62 7.63
N ARG A 23 -19.41 23.95 7.83
CA ARG A 23 -18.40 24.88 7.28
C ARG A 23 -17.04 24.72 7.92
N LYS A 24 -16.92 24.09 9.10
CA LYS A 24 -15.63 23.83 9.73
C LYS A 24 -14.75 22.89 8.91
N CYS A 25 -15.36 21.99 8.14
CA CYS A 25 -14.67 21.05 7.27
C CYS A 25 -14.78 21.43 5.78
N HIS A 26 -15.93 21.94 5.34
CA HIS A 26 -16.17 22.28 3.93
C HIS A 26 -15.80 23.75 3.60
N GLY A 27 -15.92 24.69 4.54
CA GLY A 27 -15.77 26.11 4.25
C GLY A 27 -16.94 26.62 3.41
N VAL A 28 -16.66 27.33 2.32
CA VAL A 28 -17.69 27.91 1.42
C VAL A 28 -18.19 26.89 0.38
N GLU A 29 -17.42 25.84 0.08
CA GLU A 29 -17.71 24.84 -0.95
C GLU A 29 -17.32 23.44 -0.50
N GLU A 30 -17.97 22.40 -1.02
CA GLU A 30 -17.64 21.02 -0.66
C GLU A 30 -16.19 20.66 -1.02
N LYS A 31 -15.47 20.00 -0.10
CA LYS A 31 -14.11 19.52 -0.35
C LYS A 31 -14.12 18.15 -1.00
N ALA A 32 -13.27 17.98 -2.01
CA ALA A 32 -13.05 16.68 -2.62
C ALA A 32 -12.49 15.67 -1.60
N ARG A 33 -12.82 14.38 -1.80
CA ARG A 33 -12.28 13.29 -1.01
C ARG A 33 -10.74 13.26 -1.10
N PHE A 34 -10.09 13.15 0.06
CA PHE A 34 -8.64 12.97 0.14
C PHE A 34 -8.19 11.70 -0.60
N ARG A 35 -7.13 11.82 -1.41
CA ARG A 35 -6.47 10.70 -2.09
C ARG A 35 -4.96 10.77 -1.86
N HIS A 36 -4.38 9.67 -1.40
CA HIS A 36 -2.93 9.54 -1.18
C HIS A 36 -2.09 9.79 -2.45
N ALA A 37 -2.61 9.48 -3.64
CA ALA A 37 -1.94 9.78 -4.91
C ALA A 37 -1.58 11.28 -5.07
N GLN A 38 -2.35 12.20 -4.47
CA GLN A 38 -2.09 13.64 -4.52
C GLN A 38 -0.82 14.04 -3.75
N THR A 39 -0.35 13.21 -2.82
CA THR A 39 0.88 13.46 -2.04
C THR A 39 2.10 12.78 -2.69
N GLY A 40 1.90 12.07 -3.79
CA GLY A 40 2.89 11.22 -4.43
C GLY A 40 3.21 9.93 -3.65
N PHE A 41 2.45 9.60 -2.60
CA PHE A 41 2.60 8.33 -1.88
C PHE A 41 1.35 7.48 -2.06
N GLU A 42 1.16 6.94 -3.26
CA GLU A 42 0.01 6.10 -3.54
C GLU A 42 0.11 4.76 -2.78
N LEU A 43 -0.99 4.38 -2.11
CA LEU A 43 -1.05 3.12 -1.37
C LEU A 43 -1.32 1.97 -2.34
N GLY A 44 -0.33 1.09 -2.50
CA GLY A 44 -0.49 -0.13 -3.28
C GLY A 44 -1.57 -1.06 -2.69
N ARG A 45 -2.02 -2.04 -3.48
CA ARG A 45 -3.17 -2.92 -3.16
C ARG A 45 -3.18 -3.49 -1.73
N TYR A 46 -2.02 -3.89 -1.20
CA TYR A 46 -1.90 -4.50 0.14
C TYR A 46 -1.92 -3.48 1.28
N HIS A 47 -1.63 -2.21 0.99
CA HIS A 47 -1.68 -1.10 1.94
C HIS A 47 -2.97 -0.27 1.80
N ALA A 48 -3.68 -0.39 0.67
CA ALA A 48 -4.87 0.41 0.36
C ALA A 48 -6.04 0.22 1.35
N ALA A 49 -6.11 -0.93 2.01
CA ALA A 49 -7.15 -1.23 3.00
C ALA A 49 -6.77 -0.82 4.44
N LEU A 50 -5.57 -0.28 4.66
CA LEU A 50 -5.13 0.15 5.99
C LEU A 50 -5.95 1.35 6.48
N LYS A 51 -6.16 1.40 7.80
CA LYS A 51 -6.78 2.56 8.44
C LYS A 51 -5.75 3.69 8.48
N CYS A 52 -6.19 4.95 8.44
CA CYS A 52 -5.29 6.13 8.51
C CYS A 52 -4.29 6.02 9.66
N ARG A 53 -4.80 5.57 10.81
CA ARG A 53 -4.06 5.38 12.06
C ARG A 53 -3.05 4.22 12.08
N SER A 54 -3.01 3.39 11.04
CA SER A 54 -1.96 2.38 10.87
C SER A 54 -0.60 3.01 10.59
N CYS A 55 -0.58 4.25 10.07
CA CYS A 55 0.65 4.99 9.76
C CYS A 55 0.68 6.38 10.42
N HIS A 56 -0.47 7.03 10.58
CA HIS A 56 -0.56 8.38 11.17
C HIS A 56 -0.94 8.33 12.65
N GLN A 57 -0.31 9.19 13.46
CA GLN A 57 -0.60 9.24 14.90
C GLN A 57 -1.96 9.89 15.20
N GLN A 58 -2.63 9.39 16.23
CA GLN A 58 -3.91 9.93 16.67
C GLN A 58 -3.74 11.29 17.38
N GLY A 59 -4.71 12.18 17.17
CA GLY A 59 -4.74 13.49 17.83
C GLY A 59 -3.74 14.50 17.27
N GLN A 60 -3.06 14.18 16.17
CA GLN A 60 -2.16 15.07 15.45
C GLN A 60 -2.58 15.14 13.97
N PRO A 61 -2.42 16.30 13.31
CA PRO A 61 -2.56 16.38 11.87
C PRO A 61 -1.66 15.36 11.17
N ALA A 62 -2.17 14.72 10.11
CA ALA A 62 -1.38 13.76 9.33
C ALA A 62 -0.15 14.45 8.73
N ALA A 63 1.02 14.17 9.30
CA ALA A 63 2.29 14.65 8.80
C ALA A 63 2.75 13.82 7.58
N ARG A 64 3.63 14.41 6.77
CA ARG A 64 4.33 13.65 5.72
C ARG A 64 5.17 12.55 6.37
N LEU A 65 4.98 11.33 5.88
CA LEU A 65 5.78 10.17 6.28
C LEU A 65 6.88 9.93 5.25
N ASN A 66 7.98 9.30 5.70
CA ASN A 66 8.92 8.68 4.78
C ASN A 66 8.22 7.48 4.10
N LYS A 67 8.48 7.29 2.80
CA LYS A 67 7.91 6.21 1.98
C LYS A 67 8.78 4.95 2.01
N ASP A 68 9.95 5.01 2.62
CA ASP A 68 10.83 3.86 2.82
C ASP A 68 10.11 2.79 3.63
N CYS A 69 10.19 1.52 3.21
CA CYS A 69 9.49 0.42 3.86
C CYS A 69 9.77 0.34 5.38
N ASN A 70 11.00 0.68 5.78
CA ASN A 70 11.46 0.69 7.16
C ASN A 70 10.86 1.82 8.02
N SER A 71 10.14 2.78 7.44
CA SER A 71 9.39 3.77 8.22
C SER A 71 8.24 3.16 9.01
N CYS A 72 7.75 1.98 8.58
CA CYS A 72 6.65 1.27 9.20
C CYS A 72 6.97 -0.19 9.51
N HIS A 73 7.73 -0.87 8.65
CA HIS A 73 8.14 -2.25 8.85
C HIS A 73 9.54 -2.31 9.46
N GLN A 74 9.63 -2.57 10.77
CA GLN A 74 10.93 -2.73 11.44
C GLN A 74 11.75 -3.86 10.80
N ASP A 75 13.03 -3.61 10.60
CA ASP A 75 14.00 -4.54 9.99
C ASP A 75 13.58 -5.09 8.62
N TRP A 76 12.79 -4.32 7.87
CA TRP A 76 12.35 -4.72 6.55
C TRP A 76 13.52 -4.78 5.58
N ASN A 77 13.69 -5.95 4.97
CA ASN A 77 14.66 -6.21 3.91
C ASN A 77 14.23 -7.45 3.11
N ARG A 78 14.99 -7.79 2.05
CA ARG A 78 14.76 -8.98 1.20
C ARG A 78 14.55 -10.26 2.01
N LYS A 79 15.31 -10.47 3.08
CA LYS A 79 15.29 -11.71 3.85
C LYS A 79 14.12 -11.79 4.84
N THR A 80 13.62 -10.64 5.29
CA THR A 80 12.50 -10.58 6.24
C THR A 80 11.15 -10.45 5.54
N PHE A 81 11.14 -10.05 4.27
CA PHE A 81 9.93 -10.00 3.47
C PHE A 81 9.48 -11.40 3.02
N ASN A 82 8.19 -11.69 3.20
CA ASN A 82 7.60 -12.97 2.80
C ASN A 82 6.65 -12.79 1.62
N HIS A 83 7.03 -13.29 0.44
CA HIS A 83 6.20 -13.23 -0.78
C HIS A 83 4.86 -13.97 -0.65
N GLN A 84 4.68 -14.86 0.33
CA GLN A 84 3.39 -15.53 0.55
C GLN A 84 2.24 -14.54 0.78
N ILE A 85 2.52 -13.35 1.33
CA ILE A 85 1.50 -12.30 1.51
C ILE A 85 0.91 -11.84 0.17
N THR A 86 1.64 -12.03 -0.93
CA THR A 86 1.19 -11.72 -2.28
C THR A 86 0.51 -12.91 -2.97
N GLY A 87 0.40 -14.05 -2.29
CA GLY A 87 -0.17 -15.29 -2.83
C GLY A 87 0.83 -16.17 -3.57
N LEU A 88 2.13 -15.87 -3.50
CA LEU A 88 3.18 -16.63 -4.17
C LEU A 88 4.30 -16.97 -3.18
N MET A 89 4.55 -18.26 -2.95
CA MET A 89 5.73 -18.73 -2.24
C MET A 89 6.84 -18.97 -3.27
N LEU A 90 7.90 -18.15 -3.24
CA LEU A 90 9.06 -18.36 -4.11
C LEU A 90 9.76 -19.67 -3.77
N ASP A 91 10.33 -20.33 -4.78
CA ASP A 91 11.22 -21.47 -4.56
C ASP A 91 12.62 -21.03 -4.08
N GLU A 92 13.43 -22.01 -3.67
CA GLU A 92 14.76 -21.76 -3.09
C GLU A 92 15.71 -21.04 -4.05
N ASN A 93 15.57 -21.23 -5.37
CA ASN A 93 16.45 -20.61 -6.36
C ASN A 93 16.10 -19.12 -6.56
N HIS A 94 14.82 -18.77 -6.50
CA HIS A 94 14.35 -17.40 -6.70
C HIS A 94 14.34 -16.58 -5.41
N LEU A 95 14.36 -17.22 -4.24
CA LEU A 95 14.34 -16.55 -2.94
C LEU A 95 15.59 -15.69 -2.68
N ASP A 96 16.73 -16.11 -3.23
CA ASP A 96 18.01 -15.42 -3.06
C ASP A 96 18.20 -14.25 -4.04
N ASN A 97 17.35 -14.08 -5.06
CA ASN A 97 17.45 -12.97 -6.01
C ASN A 97 17.17 -11.61 -5.36
N ASP A 98 17.80 -10.55 -5.86
CA ASP A 98 17.47 -9.21 -5.44
C ASP A 98 16.10 -8.80 -5.99
N CYS A 99 15.39 -7.93 -5.27
CA CYS A 99 14.02 -7.56 -5.66
C CYS A 99 13.96 -7.00 -7.09
N ILE A 100 15.00 -6.29 -7.51
CA ILE A 100 15.06 -5.65 -8.82
C ILE A 100 15.30 -6.64 -9.97
N ASP A 101 15.75 -7.86 -9.68
CA ASP A 101 15.98 -8.88 -10.70
C ASP A 101 14.66 -9.34 -11.33
N CYS A 102 13.53 -9.18 -10.62
CA CYS A 102 12.19 -9.45 -11.14
C CYS A 102 11.30 -8.21 -11.17
N HIS A 103 11.41 -7.32 -10.17
CA HIS A 103 10.65 -6.07 -10.09
C HIS A 103 11.50 -4.90 -10.55
N ILE A 104 11.60 -4.73 -11.88
CA ILE A 104 12.40 -3.69 -12.52
C ILE A 104 12.04 -2.31 -11.95
N ASN A 105 13.05 -1.52 -11.60
CA ASN A 105 12.90 -0.22 -10.93
C ASN A 105 12.08 -0.25 -9.62
N ARG A 106 11.95 -1.42 -8.99
CA ARG A 106 11.08 -1.67 -7.83
C ARG A 106 9.61 -1.36 -8.12
N ASP A 107 9.18 -1.51 -9.36
CA ASP A 107 7.76 -1.44 -9.72
C ASP A 107 7.08 -2.77 -9.38
N PHE A 108 6.40 -2.80 -8.24
CA PHE A 108 5.64 -3.97 -7.76
C PHE A 108 4.21 -4.03 -8.32
N SER A 109 3.83 -3.08 -9.19
CA SER A 109 2.52 -3.05 -9.84
C SER A 109 2.49 -3.82 -11.16
N VAL A 110 3.66 -4.09 -11.73
CA VAL A 110 3.83 -4.84 -12.98
C VAL A 110 4.23 -6.29 -12.70
N ALA A 111 3.83 -7.18 -13.60
CA ALA A 111 4.27 -8.56 -13.58
C ALA A 111 5.79 -8.66 -13.81
N PRO A 112 6.50 -9.56 -13.12
CA PRO A 112 7.91 -9.79 -13.34
C PRO A 112 8.15 -10.41 -14.72
N ARG A 113 9.34 -10.13 -15.27
CA ARG A 113 9.80 -10.71 -16.54
C ARG A 113 10.66 -11.93 -16.26
N CYS A 114 10.36 -13.04 -16.92
CA CYS A 114 11.15 -14.26 -16.83
C CYS A 114 12.20 -14.34 -17.96
N ASP A 115 11.98 -13.62 -19.06
CA ASP A 115 12.79 -13.66 -20.28
C ASP A 115 14.18 -13.03 -20.13
N ASP A 116 14.40 -12.28 -19.06
CA ASP A 116 15.73 -11.77 -18.72
C ASP A 116 16.69 -12.88 -18.23
N CYS A 117 16.15 -14.02 -17.77
CA CYS A 117 16.92 -15.19 -17.27
C CYS A 117 16.55 -16.52 -17.95
N HIS A 118 15.36 -16.64 -18.55
CA HIS A 118 14.82 -17.88 -19.11
C HIS A 118 14.33 -17.68 -20.54
N ASP A 119 14.86 -18.45 -21.49
CA ASP A 119 14.53 -18.26 -22.91
C ASP A 119 13.07 -18.62 -23.28
N GLU A 120 12.43 -19.52 -22.53
CA GLU A 120 11.12 -20.08 -22.87
C GLU A 120 10.05 -19.88 -21.78
N LEU A 121 10.40 -19.27 -20.64
CA LEU A 121 9.46 -19.10 -19.53
C LEU A 121 8.87 -17.69 -19.53
N SER A 122 7.61 -17.59 -19.13
CA SER A 122 6.88 -16.33 -18.99
C SER A 122 5.97 -16.36 -17.77
N TYR A 123 5.72 -15.19 -17.19
CA TYR A 123 4.74 -15.02 -16.13
C TYR A 123 3.42 -14.51 -16.73
N PRO A 124 2.26 -15.07 -16.34
CA PRO A 124 2.03 -16.01 -15.23
C PRO A 124 2.03 -17.50 -15.60
N GLU A 125 2.35 -17.87 -16.84
CA GLU A 125 2.29 -19.25 -17.33
C GLU A 125 3.22 -20.19 -16.55
N SER A 126 4.40 -19.70 -16.20
CA SER A 126 5.40 -20.34 -15.37
C SER A 126 5.67 -19.48 -14.14
N LEU A 127 5.48 -20.06 -12.96
CA LEU A 127 5.62 -19.35 -11.69
C LEU A 127 6.98 -19.67 -11.06
N PRO A 128 7.70 -18.67 -10.53
CA PRO A 128 8.96 -18.88 -9.81
C PRO A 128 8.70 -19.41 -8.38
N GLY A 129 7.89 -20.46 -8.27
CA GLY A 129 7.42 -21.01 -7.00
C GLY A 129 5.99 -21.56 -7.06
N LYS A 130 5.30 -21.52 -5.92
CA LYS A 130 3.96 -22.12 -5.75
C LYS A 130 2.94 -21.07 -5.30
N VAL A 131 1.75 -21.12 -5.91
CA VAL A 131 0.62 -20.30 -5.45
C VAL A 131 0.18 -20.77 -4.06
N VAL A 132 0.02 -19.82 -3.15
CA VAL A 132 -0.52 -20.04 -1.81
C VAL A 132 -1.81 -19.26 -1.63
N ARG A 133 -2.77 -19.84 -0.90
CA ARG A 133 -4.07 -19.23 -0.60
C ARG A 133 -4.14 -18.81 0.85
#